data_AF-A0A977L0G7-F1
#
_entry.id   AF-A0A977L0G7-F1
#
_cell.length_a   1.000
_cell.length_b   1.000
_cell.length_c   1.000
_cell.angle_alpha   90.00
_cell.angle_beta   90.00
_cell.angle_gamma   90.00
#
_symmetry.space_group_name_H-M   'P 1'
#
loop_
_entity.id
_entity.type
_entity.pdbx_description
1 polymer ?
#
loop_
_entity_poly.entity_id
_entity_poly.type
_entity_poly.pdbx_seq_one_letter_code
_entity_poly.pdbx_strand_id
1 'polypeptide(L)' 'MTKRNKLWQKAKESPQNLSFDEFETLLRQSNWTLERQKGSHRLWISPKGQILPIQPRKDGKAKPYQIQQFFIYQEEKG' A
#
# COMPACT_ATOMS: atom_id res chain seq x y z
N MET A 1 -6.33 -5.34 19.77
CA MET A 1 -5.65 -5.09 18.49
C MET A 1 -6.12 -3.74 17.92
N THR A 2 -5.19 -2.82 17.61
CA THR A 2 -5.53 -1.49 17.08
C THR A 2 -6.08 -1.56 15.65
N LYS A 3 -6.76 -0.50 15.17
CA LYS A 3 -7.22 -0.41 13.77
C LYS A 3 -6.05 -0.57 12.79
N ARG A 4 -4.89 0.02 13.11
CA ARG A 4 -3.62 -0.13 12.37
C ARG A 4 -3.19 -1.60 12.26
N ASN A 5 -3.16 -2.32 13.38
CA ASN A 5 -2.73 -3.71 13.40
C ASN A 5 -3.68 -4.62 12.60
N LYS A 6 -5.00 -4.38 12.66
CA LYS A 6 -5.99 -5.11 11.85
C LYS A 6 -5.77 -4.89 10.35
N LEU A 7 -5.52 -3.65 9.94
CA LEU A 7 -5.27 -3.32 8.54
C LEU A 7 -3.97 -3.95 8.03
N TRP A 8 -2.90 -3.88 8.82
CA TRP A 8 -1.63 -4.53 8.50
C TRP A 8 -1.79 -6.05 8.32
N GLN A 9 -2.48 -6.72 9.25
CA GLN A 9 -2.75 -8.16 9.14
C GLN A 9 -3.59 -8.49 7.92
N LYS A 10 -4.67 -7.75 7.65
CA LYS A 10 -5.49 -7.94 6.45
C LYS A 10 -4.65 -7.83 5.18
N ALA A 11 -3.78 -6.83 5.08
CA ALA A 11 -2.91 -6.64 3.93
C ALA A 11 -1.90 -7.80 3.74
N LYS A 12 -1.40 -8.37 4.85
CA LYS A 12 -0.44 -9.48 4.84
C LYS A 12 -1.11 -10.83 4.52
N GLU A 13 -2.25 -11.12 5.14
CA GLU A 13 -2.92 -12.43 5.06
C GLU A 13 -3.92 -12.52 3.90
N SER A 14 -4.49 -11.40 3.47
CA SER A 14 -5.53 -11.35 2.43
C SER A 14 -5.37 -10.14 1.50
N PRO A 15 -4.21 -9.97 0.83
CA PRO A 15 -3.95 -8.84 -0.06
C PRO A 15 -4.98 -8.70 -1.19
N GLN A 16 -5.56 -9.81 -1.66
CA GLN A 16 -6.63 -9.83 -2.68
C GLN A 16 -7.95 -9.19 -2.24
N ASN A 17 -8.12 -8.94 -0.94
CA ASN A 17 -9.33 -8.35 -0.36
C ASN A 17 -9.11 -6.93 0.19
N LEU A 18 -7.92 -6.36 0.00
CA LEU A 18 -7.63 -5.00 0.40
C LEU A 18 -8.22 -4.03 -0.63
N SER A 19 -9.09 -3.12 -0.18
CA SER A 19 -9.54 -2.02 -1.02
C SER A 19 -8.38 -1.08 -1.36
N PHE A 20 -8.53 -0.30 -2.43
CA PHE A 20 -7.50 0.67 -2.80
C PHE A 20 -7.28 1.72 -1.70
N ASP A 21 -8.36 2.22 -1.09
CA ASP A 21 -8.30 3.23 -0.02
C ASP A 21 -7.68 2.66 1.27
N GLU A 22 -7.94 1.39 1.58
CA GLU A 22 -7.26 0.69 2.66
C GLU A 22 -5.76 0.59 2.40
N PHE A 23 -5.35 0.36 1.15
CA PHE A 23 -3.94 0.33 0.80
C PHE A 23 -3.28 1.71 0.92
N GLU A 24 -3.93 2.77 0.44
CA GLU A 24 -3.40 4.13 0.67
C GLU A 24 -3.35 4.49 2.17
N THR A 25 -4.32 4.03 2.96
CA THR A 25 -4.32 4.21 4.43
C THR A 25 -3.12 3.50 5.06
N LEU A 26 -2.83 2.27 4.62
CA LEU A 26 -1.66 1.52 5.06
C LEU A 26 -0.34 2.25 4.71
N LEU A 27 -0.23 2.79 3.50
CA LEU A 27 0.94 3.56 3.06
C LEU A 27 1.17 4.79 3.94
N ARG A 28 0.12 5.60 4.18
CA ARG A 28 0.19 6.77 5.08
C ARG A 28 0.59 6.36 6.50
N GLN A 29 0.03 5.27 7.02
CA GLN A 29 0.40 4.75 8.34
C GLN A 29 1.88 4.32 8.39
N SER A 30 2.43 3.83 7.28
CA SER A 30 3.85 3.45 7.17
C SER A 30 4.77 4.62 6.77
N ASN A 31 4.32 5.87 6.92
CA ASN A 31 5.07 7.10 6.61
C ASN A 31 5.49 7.24 5.14
N TRP A 32 4.79 6.56 4.22
CA TRP A 32 4.96 6.83 2.80
C TRP A 32 4.29 8.16 2.45
N THR A 33 4.88 8.89 1.50
CA THR A 33 4.36 10.17 1.01
C THR A 33 3.79 10.01 -0.39
N LEU A 34 2.62 10.61 -0.64
CA LEU A 34 2.05 10.67 -1.98
C LEU A 34 2.76 11.77 -2.77
N GLU A 35 3.57 11.39 -3.74
CA GLU A 35 4.35 12.31 -4.57
C GLU A 35 3.51 12.89 -5.70
N ARG A 36 2.77 12.02 -6.41
CA ARG A 36 2.03 12.42 -7.61
C ARG A 36 0.74 11.64 -7.77
N GLN A 37 -0.27 12.31 -8.32
CA GLN A 37 -1.53 11.71 -8.73
C GLN A 37 -1.90 12.13 -10.16
N LYS A 38 -2.28 11.16 -11.00
CA LYS A 38 -2.85 11.39 -12.34
C LYS A 38 -4.00 10.41 -12.57
N GLY A 39 -5.23 10.92 -12.60
CA GLY A 39 -6.43 10.07 -12.61
C GLY A 39 -6.43 9.13 -11.41
N SER A 40 -6.61 7.83 -11.64
CA SER A 40 -6.58 6.80 -10.60
C SER A 40 -5.17 6.30 -10.23
N HIS A 41 -4.14 6.71 -10.97
CA HIS A 41 -2.76 6.33 -10.65
C HIS A 41 -2.22 7.24 -9.54
N ARG A 42 -1.42 6.64 -8.66
CA ARG A 42 -0.68 7.32 -7.59
C ARG A 42 0.78 6.90 -7.65
N LEU A 43 1.67 7.81 -7.30
CA LEU A 43 3.09 7.54 -7.08
C LEU A 43 3.40 7.81 -5.61
N TRP A 44 3.77 6.77 -4.87
CA TRP A 44 4.15 6.89 -3.45
C TRP A 44 5.66 6.75 -3.29
N ILE A 45 6.23 7.47 -2.34
CA ILE A 45 7.65 7.41 -1.98
C ILE A 45 7.78 6.97 -0.52
N SER A 46 8.60 5.95 -0.27
CA SER A 46 8.89 5.49 1.08
C SER A 46 9.80 6.47 1.82
N PRO A 47 9.88 6.43 3.16
CA PRO A 47 10.86 7.22 3.92
C PRO A 47 12.33 7.03 3.49
N LYS A 48 12.63 5.95 2.75
CA LYS A 48 13.96 5.62 2.21
C LYS A 48 14.13 6.00 0.74
N GLY A 49 13.14 6.62 0.11
CA GLY A 49 13.20 7.01 -1.31
C GLY A 49 12.77 5.92 -2.30
N GLN A 50 12.22 4.79 -1.85
CA GLN A 50 11.68 3.77 -2.77
C GLN A 50 10.37 4.23 -3.37
N ILE A 51 10.22 4.04 -4.68
CA ILE A 51 9.04 4.49 -5.43
C ILE A 51 8.08 3.32 -5.62
N LEU A 52 6.81 3.53 -5.27
CA LEU A 52 5.74 2.56 -5.45
C LEU A 52 4.57 3.17 -6.24
N PRO A 53 4.49 2.91 -7.56
CA PRO A 53 3.34 3.28 -8.35
C PRO A 53 2.17 2.34 -8.04
N ILE A 54 1.01 2.90 -7.67
CA ILE A 54 -0.21 2.14 -7.39
C ILE A 54 -1.39 2.60 -8.24
N GLN A 55 -2.33 1.69 -8.51
CA GLN A 55 -3.61 2.01 -9.14
C GLN A 55 -4.68 0.99 -8.71
N PRO A 56 -5.96 1.37 -8.64
CA PRO A 56 -7.02 0.43 -8.34
C PRO A 56 -7.24 -0.56 -9.49
N ARG A 57 -7.74 -1.74 -9.13
CA ARG A 57 -8.40 -2.68 -10.04
C ARG A 57 -9.80 -2.17 -10.42
N LYS A 58 -10.44 -2.80 -11.41
CA LYS A 58 -11.81 -2.45 -11.84
C LYS A 58 -12.85 -2.57 -10.72
N ASP A 59 -12.61 -3.44 -9.74
CA ASP A 59 -13.47 -3.68 -8.57
C ASP A 59 -13.14 -2.76 -7.37
N GLY A 60 -12.31 -1.72 -7.57
CA GLY A 60 -11.92 -0.79 -6.51
C GLY A 60 -10.89 -1.35 -5.51
N LYS A 61 -10.43 -2.60 -5.69
CA LYS A 61 -9.40 -3.19 -4.84
C LYS A 61 -7.99 -2.81 -5.26
N ALA A 62 -7.06 -2.85 -4.32
CA ALA A 62 -5.64 -2.75 -4.64
C ALA A 62 -5.18 -3.99 -5.42
N LYS A 63 -4.16 -3.82 -6.26
CA LYS A 63 -3.55 -4.96 -6.97
C LYS A 63 -2.67 -5.74 -5.97
N PRO A 64 -2.84 -7.08 -5.82
CA PRO A 64 -2.09 -7.85 -4.83
C PRO A 64 -0.57 -7.70 -4.92
N TYR A 65 -0.02 -7.64 -6.14
CA TYR A 65 1.42 -7.47 -6.33
C TYR A 65 1.94 -6.12 -5.82
N GLN A 66 1.11 -5.05 -5.83
CA GLN A 66 1.52 -3.74 -5.31
C GLN A 66 1.60 -3.77 -3.78
N ILE A 67 0.72 -4.53 -3.14
CA ILE A 67 0.75 -4.77 -1.69
C ILE A 67 1.98 -5.62 -1.33
N GLN A 68 2.27 -6.67 -2.10
CA GLN A 68 3.47 -7.49 -1.92
C GLN A 68 4.75 -6.66 -2.08
N GLN A 69 4.81 -5.81 -3.11
CA GLN A 69 5.94 -4.90 -3.33
C GLN A 69 6.14 -3.93 -2.16
N PHE A 70 5.04 -3.41 -1.60
CA PHE A 70 5.10 -2.62 -0.37
C PHE A 70 5.74 -3.41 0.78
N PHE A 71 5.36 -4.66 1.01
CA PHE A 71 5.97 -5.49 2.06
C PHE A 71 7.44 -5.80 1.79
N ILE A 72 7.85 -6.08 0.55
CA ILE A 72 9.26 -6.25 0.19
C ILE A 72 10.06 -5.01 0.61
N TYR A 73 9.57 -3.81 0.27
CA TYR A 73 10.18 -2.54 0.67
C TYR A 73 10.19 -2.29 2.19
N GLN A 74 9.25 -2.88 2.93
CA GLN A 74 9.28 -2.87 4.41
C GLN A 74 10.27 -3.90 4.98
N GLU A 75 10.45 -5.05 4.33
CA GLU A 75 11.28 -6.18 4.75
C GLU A 75 12.75 -6.07 4.34
N GLU A 76 13.11 -5.21 3.38
CA GLU A 76 14.50 -4.69 3.19
C GLU A 76 15.01 -3.86 4.41
N LYS A 77 14.48 -4.16 5.59
CA LYS A 77 14.87 -3.77 6.95
C LYS A 77 14.96 -5.00 7.88
N GLY A 78 15.26 -6.19 7.35
CA GLY A 78 15.78 -7.32 8.11
C GLY A 78 17.28 -7.37 8.01
#